data_AF-A0A1H8SB11-F1
#
_entry.id   AF-A0A1H8SB11-F1
#
_cell.length_a   1.000
_cell.length_b   1.000
_cell.length_c   1.000
_cell.angle_alpha   90.00
_cell.angle_beta   90.00
_cell.angle_gamma   90.00
#
_symmetry.space_group_name_H-M   'P 1'
#
loop_
_entity.id
_entity.type
_entity.pdbx_description
1 polymer ?
#
loop_
_entity_poly.entity_id
_entity_poly.type
_entity_poly.pdbx_seq_one_letter_code
_entity_poly.pdbx_strand_id
1 'polypeptide(L)'
;MADFHQHMVSLSDGGKTQLPSLSRQFPSSEVNMDLTMCGLLVNRAEELARLYRSKENWNQVKEVWFEERRANRSTRGSSQKIYRVLTSRFKNAPASLPNPRDLPAVFDACATVRDKAQVLYPYLVADDALVRYVVHEYVQRLSRDHPEALDFSNKTLTSLLTQFEYTDGTAYDYADSTTERWCEGFRSVMRDIGVLESQQAVVGNPPSLGTTPLLVAMGYSHEEDGDDWVESPIGLQYLFQPNNRWDELYNRAAETDAWEFVELHGGLKLRPADESYSWIIQEEEDD
;
A
#
# COMPACT_ATOMS: atom_id res chain seq x y z
N MET A 1 3.67 -1.36 -41.88
CA MET A 1 2.79 -2.26 -41.12
C MET A 1 3.66 -3.39 -40.61
N ALA A 2 4.21 -3.23 -39.41
CA ALA A 2 4.98 -4.25 -38.73
C ALA A 2 4.10 -4.75 -37.58
N ASP A 3 3.76 -6.03 -37.62
CA ASP A 3 3.07 -6.75 -36.55
C ASP A 3 3.91 -6.71 -35.28
N PHE A 4 3.47 -5.96 -34.27
CA PHE A 4 3.95 -6.11 -32.90
C PHE A 4 3.30 -7.37 -32.31
N HIS A 5 3.92 -8.52 -32.57
CA HIS A 5 3.58 -9.74 -31.86
C HIS A 5 4.03 -9.59 -30.40
N GLN A 6 3.03 -9.42 -29.54
CA GLN A 6 3.04 -9.49 -28.08
C GLN A 6 3.98 -10.61 -27.57
N HIS A 7 5.22 -10.26 -27.24
CA HIS A 7 6.13 -11.15 -26.53
C HIS A 7 5.91 -10.93 -25.04
N MET A 8 5.20 -11.84 -24.39
CA MET A 8 5.30 -11.97 -22.93
C MET A 8 6.75 -12.37 -22.63
N VAL A 9 7.53 -11.43 -22.11
CA VAL A 9 8.82 -11.75 -21.50
C VAL A 9 8.54 -12.47 -20.19
N SER A 10 9.17 -13.64 -19.99
CA SER A 10 9.18 -14.31 -18.71
C SER A 10 10.47 -13.99 -17.97
N LEU A 11 10.35 -13.37 -16.79
CA LEU A 11 11.49 -13.02 -15.93
C LEU A 11 11.68 -13.99 -14.76
N SER A 12 10.65 -14.76 -14.38
CA SER A 12 10.69 -15.55 -13.15
C SER A 12 10.74 -17.07 -13.38
N ASP A 13 11.86 -17.70 -13.06
CA ASP A 13 11.96 -19.15 -12.81
C ASP A 13 11.49 -19.47 -11.37
N GLY A 14 10.27 -19.04 -11.00
CA GLY A 14 9.61 -19.43 -9.73
C GLY A 14 10.50 -19.41 -8.47
N GLY A 15 11.32 -18.36 -8.33
CA GLY A 15 12.32 -18.20 -7.26
C GLY A 15 11.71 -17.88 -5.90
N LYS A 16 12.29 -18.47 -4.86
CA LYS A 16 11.81 -18.47 -3.46
C LYS A 16 12.08 -17.15 -2.75
N THR A 17 11.03 -16.42 -2.35
CA THR A 17 11.09 -15.56 -1.15
C THR A 17 9.69 -15.21 -0.69
N GLN A 18 9.19 -16.06 0.18
CA GLN A 18 7.98 -15.79 0.93
C GLN A 18 8.31 -14.71 1.98
N LEU A 19 7.59 -13.58 1.99
CA LEU A 19 7.72 -12.59 3.05
C LEU A 19 7.62 -13.29 4.41
N PRO A 20 8.60 -13.11 5.32
CA PRO A 20 8.56 -13.78 6.60
C PRO A 20 7.42 -13.24 7.47
N SER A 21 6.99 -14.04 8.43
CA SER A 21 6.12 -13.56 9.49
C SER A 21 6.82 -12.46 10.27
N LEU A 22 6.07 -11.41 10.62
CA LEU A 22 6.56 -10.31 11.45
C LEU A 22 6.23 -10.47 12.94
N SER A 23 5.78 -11.66 13.36
CA SER A 23 5.62 -11.95 14.80
C SER A 23 6.97 -11.76 15.52
N ARG A 24 6.93 -11.17 16.71
CA ARG A 24 8.10 -10.75 17.51
C ARG A 24 8.99 -9.66 16.90
N GLN A 25 8.53 -8.95 15.87
CA GLN A 25 9.29 -7.84 15.27
C GLN A 25 8.90 -6.46 15.83
N PHE A 26 7.74 -6.33 16.47
CA PHE A 26 7.24 -5.04 16.96
C PHE A 26 7.07 -5.02 18.48
N PRO A 27 7.56 -3.97 19.17
CA PRO A 27 7.25 -3.75 20.58
C PRO A 27 5.80 -3.28 20.74
N SER A 28 5.24 -3.46 21.94
CA SER A 28 3.86 -3.04 22.24
C SER A 28 3.62 -1.53 22.06
N SER A 29 4.67 -0.71 22.17
CA SER A 29 4.60 0.74 21.93
C SER A 29 4.37 1.14 20.47
N GLU A 30 4.67 0.26 19.51
CA GLU A 30 4.47 0.51 18.08
C GLU A 30 3.11 -0.01 17.58
N VAL A 31 2.48 -0.91 18.33
CA VAL A 31 1.17 -1.46 17.99
C VAL A 31 0.06 -0.52 18.45
N ASN A 32 -0.78 -0.10 17.50
CA ASN A 32 -1.93 0.74 17.78
C ASN A 32 -3.21 0.14 17.16
N MET A 33 -4.37 0.70 17.51
CA MET A 33 -5.68 0.27 17.02
C MET A 33 -6.37 1.34 16.18
N ASP A 34 -5.60 2.16 15.44
CA ASP A 34 -6.15 3.32 14.74
C ASP A 34 -7.14 2.95 13.62
N LEU A 35 -7.03 1.74 13.03
CA LEU A 35 -8.02 1.20 12.08
C LEU A 35 -9.43 1.04 12.68
N THR A 36 -9.58 0.95 14.00
CA THR A 36 -10.92 0.95 14.63
C THR A 36 -11.71 2.23 14.35
N MET A 37 -11.03 3.31 13.94
CA MET A 37 -11.63 4.63 13.74
C MET A 37 -11.24 5.28 12.40
N CYS A 38 -10.10 4.92 11.81
CA CYS A 38 -9.51 5.63 10.68
C CYS A 38 -8.94 4.65 9.65
N GLY A 39 -9.75 4.29 8.64
CA GLY A 39 -9.29 3.57 7.44
C GLY A 39 -8.43 4.44 6.53
N LEU A 40 -8.43 4.19 5.21
CA LEU A 40 -7.63 4.99 4.26
C LEU A 40 -8.12 6.42 4.13
N LEU A 41 -9.44 6.65 4.20
CA LEU A 41 -10.08 7.96 4.06
C LEU A 41 -9.52 8.75 2.86
N VAL A 42 -9.52 8.12 1.68
CA VAL A 42 -8.83 8.59 0.46
C VAL A 42 -8.95 10.09 0.22
N ASN A 43 -10.18 10.63 0.20
CA ASN A 43 -10.41 12.06 -0.07
C ASN A 43 -9.76 12.97 1.00
N ARG A 44 -9.71 12.53 2.26
CA ARG A 44 -9.07 13.28 3.36
C ARG A 44 -7.55 13.19 3.30
N ALA A 45 -7.03 12.03 2.94
CA ALA A 45 -5.60 11.83 2.73
C ALA A 45 -5.10 12.68 1.55
N GLU A 46 -5.86 12.72 0.45
CA GLU A 46 -5.59 13.58 -0.71
C GLU A 46 -5.62 15.08 -0.34
N GLU A 47 -6.63 15.52 0.41
CA GLU A 47 -6.74 16.90 0.89
C GLU A 47 -5.52 17.29 1.74
N LEU A 48 -5.05 16.40 2.62
CA LEU A 48 -3.85 16.62 3.42
C LEU A 48 -2.57 16.68 2.58
N ALA A 49 -2.44 15.81 1.56
CA ALA A 49 -1.30 15.84 0.65
C ALA A 49 -1.25 17.14 -0.16
N ARG A 50 -2.39 17.63 -0.65
CA ARG A 50 -2.47 18.92 -1.35
C ARG A 50 -2.12 20.09 -0.44
N LEU A 51 -2.63 20.10 0.79
CA LEU A 51 -2.25 21.11 1.78
C LEU A 51 -0.75 21.04 2.07
N TYR A 52 -0.19 19.83 2.21
CA TYR A 52 1.24 19.66 2.45
C TYR A 52 2.09 20.17 1.29
N ARG A 53 1.73 19.88 0.03
CA ARG A 53 2.42 20.46 -1.14
C ARG A 53 2.46 21.99 -1.09
N SER A 54 1.37 22.64 -0.70
CA SER A 54 1.30 24.11 -0.64
C SER A 54 2.04 24.75 0.56
N LYS A 55 2.28 24.00 1.64
CA LYS A 55 2.84 24.53 2.89
C LYS A 55 4.23 24.02 3.21
N GLU A 56 4.56 22.84 2.71
CA GLU A 56 5.79 22.08 2.97
C GLU A 56 6.11 21.92 4.47
N ASN A 57 5.09 22.07 5.31
CA ASN A 57 5.22 22.09 6.76
C ASN A 57 3.95 21.59 7.43
N TRP A 58 4.05 20.42 8.07
CA TRP A 58 2.93 19.79 8.76
C TRP A 58 2.37 20.61 9.94
N ASN A 59 3.10 21.59 10.49
CA ASN A 59 2.53 22.49 11.51
C ASN A 59 1.58 23.50 10.86
N GLN A 60 1.92 24.04 9.69
CA GLN A 60 1.04 24.93 8.95
C GLN A 60 -0.17 24.18 8.37
N VAL A 61 0.03 22.95 7.86
CA VAL A 61 -1.08 22.09 7.42
C VAL A 61 -2.07 21.85 8.58
N LYS A 62 -1.55 21.63 9.79
CA LYS A 62 -2.37 21.43 11.00
C LYS A 62 -3.25 22.64 11.31
N GLU A 63 -2.69 23.84 11.20
CA GLU A 63 -3.42 25.10 11.43
C GLU A 63 -4.58 25.23 10.44
N VAL A 64 -4.28 25.14 9.14
CA VAL A 64 -5.29 25.23 8.07
C VAL A 64 -6.38 24.17 8.23
N TRP A 65 -6.00 22.92 8.48
CA TRP A 65 -6.92 21.80 8.65
C TRP A 65 -7.95 22.04 9.77
N PHE A 66 -7.53 22.66 10.88
CA PHE A 66 -8.41 22.92 12.02
C PHE A 66 -9.19 24.23 11.91
N GLU A 67 -8.57 25.29 11.37
CA GLU A 67 -9.20 26.61 11.23
C GLU A 67 -10.32 26.58 10.18
N GLU A 68 -10.07 25.95 9.05
CA GLU A 68 -11.01 25.91 7.93
C GLU A 68 -12.07 24.81 8.07
N ARG A 69 -12.05 24.04 9.17
CA ARG A 69 -12.96 22.92 9.46
C ARG A 69 -13.11 21.96 8.26
N ARG A 70 -12.03 21.76 7.51
CA ARG A 70 -12.02 21.01 6.25
C ARG A 70 -12.60 19.60 6.39
N ALA A 71 -12.47 18.99 7.58
CA ALA A 71 -13.12 17.74 7.97
C ALA A 71 -14.67 17.74 8.00
N ASN A 72 -15.34 18.84 7.65
CA ASN A 72 -16.78 19.03 7.42
C ASN A 72 -17.69 17.95 8.06
N ARG A 73 -18.20 18.26 9.27
CA ARG A 73 -19.17 17.50 10.12
C ARG A 73 -18.66 16.60 11.26
N SER A 74 -17.36 16.54 11.57
CA SER A 74 -16.89 15.81 12.77
C SER A 74 -16.58 16.74 13.94
N THR A 75 -16.66 16.22 15.17
CA THR A 75 -16.25 16.98 16.36
C THR A 75 -14.78 17.38 16.24
N ARG A 76 -14.36 18.45 16.92
CA ARG A 76 -12.95 18.88 16.96
C ARG A 76 -12.01 17.73 17.33
N GLY A 77 -12.42 16.86 18.26
CA GLY A 77 -11.64 15.69 18.68
C GLY A 77 -11.50 14.63 17.58
N SER A 78 -12.57 14.34 16.84
CA SER A 78 -12.53 13.40 15.71
C SER A 78 -11.64 13.91 14.57
N SER A 79 -11.76 15.21 14.23
CA SER A 79 -10.90 15.85 13.22
C SER A 79 -9.42 15.83 13.62
N GLN A 80 -9.11 16.06 14.91
CA GLN A 80 -7.75 15.94 15.45
C GLN A 80 -7.20 14.53 15.36
N LYS A 81 -8.03 13.52 15.67
CA LYS A 81 -7.59 12.12 15.59
C LYS A 81 -7.31 11.70 14.15
N ILE A 82 -8.22 12.01 13.21
CA ILE A 82 -8.02 11.74 11.78
C ILE A 82 -6.75 12.43 11.27
N TYR A 83 -6.56 13.71 11.60
CA TYR A 83 -5.35 14.44 11.25
C TYR A 83 -4.09 13.73 11.73
N ARG A 84 -4.05 13.35 13.02
CA ARG A 84 -2.90 12.67 13.63
C ARG A 84 -2.58 11.38 12.89
N VAL A 85 -3.57 10.53 12.64
CA VAL A 85 -3.38 9.23 12.01
C VAL A 85 -2.93 9.38 10.56
N LEU A 86 -3.63 10.17 9.75
CA LEU A 86 -3.29 10.32 8.34
C LEU A 86 -1.92 11.00 8.14
N THR A 87 -1.59 11.99 8.96
CA THR A 87 -0.26 12.63 8.88
C THR A 87 0.86 11.75 9.43
N SER A 88 0.58 10.83 10.36
CA SER A 88 1.57 9.82 10.79
C SER A 88 2.01 8.98 9.60
N ARG A 89 1.06 8.45 8.82
CA ARG A 89 1.32 7.65 7.61
C ARG A 89 2.22 8.34 6.61
N PHE A 90 2.02 9.64 6.41
CA PHE A 90 2.87 10.41 5.49
C PHE A 90 4.25 10.73 6.08
N LYS A 91 4.34 10.99 7.39
CA LYS A 91 5.61 11.34 8.05
C LYS A 91 6.53 10.15 8.26
N ASN A 92 5.96 8.98 8.50
CA ASN A 92 6.68 7.75 8.77
C ASN A 92 6.85 6.87 7.51
N ALA A 93 6.38 7.36 6.36
CA ALA A 93 6.57 6.65 5.10
C ALA A 93 8.07 6.44 4.82
N PRO A 94 8.49 5.23 4.42
CA PRO A 94 9.87 5.00 3.99
C PRO A 94 10.19 5.81 2.73
N ALA A 95 11.47 6.11 2.52
CA ALA A 95 11.94 6.86 1.35
C ALA A 95 11.70 6.12 0.02
N SER A 96 11.44 4.81 0.08
CA SER A 96 11.08 3.95 -1.03
C SER A 96 9.65 4.15 -1.52
N LEU A 97 8.79 4.90 -0.81
CA LEU A 97 7.50 5.34 -1.31
C LEU A 97 7.60 6.76 -1.88
N PRO A 98 6.67 7.19 -2.77
CA PRO A 98 6.65 8.56 -3.27
C PRO A 98 6.67 9.58 -2.12
N ASN A 99 7.31 10.74 -2.33
CA ASN A 99 7.28 11.77 -1.30
C ASN A 99 5.83 12.27 -1.11
N PRO A 100 5.36 12.51 0.13
CA PRO A 100 4.05 13.11 0.36
C PRO A 100 3.81 14.45 -0.36
N ARG A 101 4.87 15.18 -0.71
CA ARG A 101 4.81 16.40 -1.55
C ARG A 101 4.35 16.10 -2.98
N ASP A 102 4.68 14.92 -3.50
CA ASP A 102 4.43 14.49 -4.87
C ASP A 102 3.08 13.77 -5.03
N LEU A 103 2.52 13.29 -3.91
CA LEU A 103 1.24 12.59 -3.87
C LEU A 103 0.08 13.30 -4.59
N PRO A 104 -0.07 14.64 -4.58
CA PRO A 104 -1.08 15.32 -5.39
C PRO A 104 -1.00 14.97 -6.88
N ALA A 105 0.19 15.02 -7.48
CA ALA A 105 0.39 14.68 -8.89
C ALA A 105 0.12 13.19 -9.15
N VAL A 106 0.53 12.31 -8.23
CA VAL A 106 0.18 10.88 -8.28
C VAL A 106 -1.33 10.67 -8.25
N PHE A 107 -2.05 11.37 -7.37
CA PHE A 107 -3.51 11.28 -7.28
C PHE A 107 -4.21 11.86 -8.51
N ASP A 108 -3.66 12.91 -9.12
CA ASP A 108 -4.20 13.49 -10.36
C ASP A 108 -4.03 12.53 -11.54
N ALA A 109 -2.98 11.70 -11.54
CA ALA A 109 -2.77 10.63 -12.52
C ALA A 109 -3.64 9.38 -12.27
N CYS A 110 -4.30 9.24 -11.11
CA CYS A 110 -5.16 8.10 -10.82
C CYS A 110 -6.50 8.20 -11.57
N ALA A 111 -6.89 7.15 -12.30
CA ALA A 111 -8.15 7.12 -13.05
C ALA A 111 -9.38 6.97 -12.14
N THR A 112 -9.22 6.34 -10.98
CA THR A 112 -10.32 6.04 -10.05
C THR A 112 -9.96 6.34 -8.60
N VAL A 113 -10.98 6.46 -7.73
CA VAL A 113 -10.78 6.54 -6.27
C VAL A 113 -10.11 5.27 -5.73
N ARG A 114 -10.36 4.11 -6.36
CA ARG A 114 -9.70 2.84 -6.02
C ARG A 114 -8.20 2.90 -6.31
N ASP A 115 -7.79 3.48 -7.43
CA ASP A 115 -6.37 3.67 -7.73
C ASP A 115 -5.69 4.53 -6.66
N LYS A 116 -6.33 5.63 -6.22
CA LYS A 116 -5.85 6.45 -5.10
C LYS A 116 -5.75 5.66 -3.80
N ALA A 117 -6.73 4.79 -3.52
CA ALA A 117 -6.69 3.91 -2.36
C ALA A 117 -5.52 2.92 -2.42
N GLN A 118 -5.27 2.34 -3.59
CA GLN A 118 -4.15 1.43 -3.84
C GLN A 118 -2.79 2.15 -3.68
N VAL A 119 -2.67 3.41 -4.08
CA VAL A 119 -1.49 4.25 -3.83
C VAL A 119 -1.30 4.54 -2.33
N LEU A 120 -2.39 4.82 -1.61
CA LEU A 120 -2.34 5.14 -0.16
C LEU A 120 -2.09 3.91 0.72
N TYR A 121 -2.44 2.72 0.23
CA TYR A 121 -2.39 1.50 1.03
C TYR A 121 -0.97 1.14 1.52
N PRO A 122 0.09 1.20 0.70
CA PRO A 122 1.46 1.03 1.17
C PRO A 122 1.86 1.98 2.32
N TYR A 123 1.37 3.22 2.35
CA TYR A 123 1.64 4.15 3.46
C TYR A 123 0.98 3.70 4.76
N LEU A 124 -0.22 3.12 4.69
CA LEU A 124 -0.87 2.50 5.85
C LEU A 124 -0.05 1.27 6.31
N VAL A 125 0.36 0.41 5.38
CA VAL A 125 1.13 -0.80 5.69
C VAL A 125 2.47 -0.46 6.32
N ALA A 126 3.12 0.62 5.89
CA ALA A 126 4.40 1.07 6.46
C ALA A 126 4.27 1.66 7.89
N ASP A 127 3.19 2.39 8.18
CA ASP A 127 3.00 3.13 9.45
C ASP A 127 2.33 2.29 10.55
N ASP A 128 1.54 1.28 10.20
CA ASP A 128 0.78 0.46 11.16
C ASP A 128 1.35 -0.95 11.26
N ALA A 129 2.04 -1.23 12.37
CA ALA A 129 2.69 -2.51 12.65
C ALA A 129 1.74 -3.71 12.60
N LEU A 130 0.50 -3.55 13.09
CA LEU A 130 -0.48 -4.63 13.13
C LEU A 130 -1.03 -4.91 11.74
N VAL A 131 -1.29 -3.86 10.96
CA VAL A 131 -1.62 -3.99 9.54
C VAL A 131 -0.50 -4.71 8.79
N ARG A 132 0.75 -4.26 8.96
CA ARG A 132 1.91 -4.85 8.28
C ARG A 132 2.04 -6.33 8.58
N TYR A 133 1.93 -6.72 9.85
CA TYR A 133 1.92 -8.12 10.25
C TYR A 133 0.82 -8.91 9.53
N VAL A 134 -0.44 -8.44 9.59
CA VAL A 134 -1.57 -9.15 8.97
C VAL A 134 -1.38 -9.28 7.46
N VAL A 135 -0.89 -8.24 6.79
CA VAL A 135 -0.60 -8.28 5.35
C VAL A 135 0.45 -9.33 5.01
N HIS A 136 1.56 -9.40 5.78
CA HIS A 136 2.57 -10.44 5.61
C HIS A 136 1.98 -11.84 5.73
N GLU A 137 1.09 -12.08 6.69
CA GLU A 137 0.41 -13.38 6.84
C GLU A 137 -0.50 -13.72 5.65
N TYR A 138 -1.19 -12.73 5.06
CA TYR A 138 -1.99 -12.94 3.84
C TYR A 138 -1.11 -13.19 2.61
N VAL A 139 0.00 -12.46 2.44
CA VAL A 139 0.97 -12.71 1.36
C VAL A 139 1.52 -14.13 1.47
N GLN A 140 1.86 -14.57 2.68
CA GLN A 140 2.32 -15.94 2.92
C GLN A 140 1.29 -16.99 2.54
N ARG A 141 0.01 -16.75 2.81
CA ARG A 141 -1.08 -17.66 2.45
C ARG A 141 -1.27 -17.73 0.93
N LEU A 142 -1.22 -16.59 0.26
CA LEU A 142 -1.27 -16.52 -1.20
C LEU A 142 -0.11 -17.28 -1.86
N SER A 143 1.11 -17.09 -1.35
CA SER A 143 2.31 -17.73 -1.92
C SER A 143 2.35 -19.26 -1.69
N ARG A 144 1.54 -19.80 -0.77
CA ARG A 144 1.44 -21.24 -0.47
C ARG A 144 0.22 -21.89 -1.13
N ASP A 145 -0.44 -21.21 -2.06
CA ASP A 145 -1.68 -21.66 -2.70
C ASP A 145 -2.74 -22.12 -1.69
N HIS A 146 -2.81 -21.44 -0.54
CA HIS A 146 -3.76 -21.79 0.50
C HIS A 146 -5.20 -21.64 -0.03
N PRO A 147 -6.10 -22.63 0.19
CA PRO A 147 -7.51 -22.48 -0.17
C PRO A 147 -8.09 -21.22 0.49
N GLU A 148 -8.79 -20.39 -0.28
CA GLU A 148 -9.34 -19.12 0.23
C GLU A 148 -8.25 -18.25 0.92
N ALA A 149 -7.07 -18.15 0.29
CA ALA A 149 -5.93 -17.40 0.82
C ALA A 149 -6.29 -15.97 1.27
N LEU A 150 -7.29 -15.36 0.63
CA LEU A 150 -7.84 -14.03 0.92
C LEU A 150 -9.18 -14.10 1.69
N ASP A 151 -9.31 -14.99 2.67
CA ASP A 151 -10.42 -14.98 3.63
C ASP A 151 -10.17 -13.95 4.75
N PHE A 152 -10.97 -12.89 4.76
CA PHE A 152 -11.00 -11.81 5.74
C PHE A 152 -12.16 -11.93 6.75
N SER A 153 -12.72 -13.12 6.94
CA SER A 153 -13.71 -13.36 7.99
C SER A 153 -13.15 -13.01 9.37
N ASN A 154 -14.02 -12.60 10.31
CA ASN A 154 -13.60 -12.31 11.69
C ASN A 154 -12.88 -13.51 12.32
N LYS A 155 -13.31 -14.74 12.04
CA LYS A 155 -12.65 -15.96 12.52
C LYS A 155 -11.18 -15.99 12.08
N THR A 156 -10.93 -15.71 10.81
CA THR A 156 -9.60 -15.79 10.21
C THR A 156 -8.71 -14.64 10.66
N LEU A 157 -9.22 -13.41 10.67
CA LEU A 157 -8.47 -12.24 11.15
C LEU A 157 -8.16 -12.36 12.65
N THR A 158 -9.12 -12.74 13.48
CA THR A 158 -8.88 -12.96 14.92
C THR A 158 -7.86 -14.07 15.14
N SER A 159 -7.92 -15.16 14.36
CA SER A 159 -6.91 -16.23 14.45
C SER A 159 -5.50 -15.74 14.12
N LEU A 160 -5.34 -14.87 13.12
CA LEU A 160 -4.04 -14.25 12.81
C LEU A 160 -3.57 -13.36 13.97
N LEU A 161 -4.44 -12.47 14.47
CA LEU A 161 -4.11 -11.56 15.56
C LEU A 161 -3.73 -12.30 16.85
N THR A 162 -4.37 -13.43 17.15
CA THR A 162 -3.99 -14.24 18.33
C THR A 162 -2.63 -14.95 18.20
N GLN A 163 -2.07 -15.04 17.00
CA GLN A 163 -0.72 -15.58 16.76
C GLN A 163 0.37 -14.49 16.78
N PHE A 164 -0.04 -13.23 16.85
CA PHE A 164 0.87 -12.11 17.00
C PHE A 164 1.48 -12.09 18.41
N GLU A 165 2.80 -12.05 18.46
CA GLU A 165 3.57 -11.84 19.69
C GLU A 165 4.39 -10.56 19.56
N TYR A 166 4.48 -9.81 20.66
CA TYR A 166 5.37 -8.66 20.76
C TYR A 166 6.85 -9.08 20.82
N THR A 167 7.78 -8.14 20.67
CA THR A 167 9.22 -8.41 20.75
C THR A 167 9.68 -9.06 22.05
N ASP A 168 8.97 -8.84 23.16
CA ASP A 168 9.26 -9.46 24.46
C ASP A 168 8.65 -10.87 24.62
N GLY A 169 7.99 -11.39 23.58
CA GLY A 169 7.32 -12.68 23.56
C GLY A 169 5.97 -12.71 24.26
N THR A 170 5.47 -11.57 24.75
CA THR A 170 4.10 -11.49 25.27
C THR A 170 3.10 -11.53 24.12
N ALA A 171 1.92 -12.09 24.39
CA ALA A 171 0.87 -12.25 23.40
C ALA A 171 0.07 -10.97 23.20
N TYR A 172 -0.53 -10.81 22.02
CA TYR A 172 -1.58 -9.82 21.75
C TYR A 172 -2.67 -9.84 22.84
N ASP A 173 -2.93 -8.68 23.46
CA ASP A 173 -3.73 -8.58 24.68
C ASP A 173 -4.92 -7.60 24.61
N TYR A 174 -5.28 -7.12 23.41
CA TYR A 174 -6.45 -6.26 23.23
C TYR A 174 -7.77 -7.03 23.43
N ALA A 175 -8.75 -6.35 24.03
CA ALA A 175 -10.08 -6.93 24.28
C ALA A 175 -10.82 -7.28 22.97
N ASP A 176 -11.56 -8.40 22.97
CA ASP A 176 -12.30 -8.93 21.81
C ASP A 176 -13.11 -7.86 21.06
N SER A 177 -13.85 -7.02 21.78
CA SER A 177 -14.67 -5.96 21.16
C SER A 177 -13.86 -4.88 20.43
N THR A 178 -12.59 -4.70 20.77
CA THR A 178 -11.65 -3.79 20.08
C THR A 178 -11.06 -4.49 18.86
N THR A 179 -10.72 -5.77 19.01
CA THR A 179 -10.26 -6.65 17.93
C THR A 179 -11.31 -6.76 16.82
N GLU A 180 -12.58 -6.98 17.16
CA GLU A 180 -13.67 -7.06 16.18
C GLU A 180 -13.83 -5.76 15.36
N ARG A 181 -13.79 -4.60 16.02
CA ARG A 181 -13.83 -3.29 15.33
C ARG A 181 -12.60 -3.07 14.45
N TRP A 182 -11.44 -3.57 14.86
CA TRP A 182 -10.25 -3.50 14.03
C TRP A 182 -10.40 -4.38 12.78
N CYS A 183 -10.93 -5.60 12.93
CA CYS A 183 -11.24 -6.48 11.80
C CYS A 183 -12.24 -5.84 10.82
N GLU A 184 -13.24 -5.11 11.32
CA GLU A 184 -14.14 -4.29 10.49
C GLU A 184 -13.40 -3.19 9.72
N GLY A 185 -12.52 -2.46 10.42
CA GLY A 185 -11.66 -1.43 9.82
C GLY A 185 -10.76 -2.00 8.72
N PHE A 186 -10.09 -3.13 8.99
CA PHE A 186 -9.24 -3.82 8.02
C PHE A 186 -10.03 -4.28 6.79
N ARG A 187 -11.21 -4.88 6.97
CA ARG A 187 -12.11 -5.22 5.84
C ARG A 187 -12.55 -3.99 5.06
N SER A 188 -12.74 -2.84 5.71
CA SER A 188 -13.01 -1.59 5.00
C SER A 188 -11.87 -1.20 4.07
N VAL A 189 -10.63 -1.29 4.54
CA VAL A 189 -9.44 -1.04 3.70
C VAL A 189 -9.38 -2.01 2.53
N MET A 190 -9.65 -3.31 2.76
CA MET A 190 -9.67 -4.32 1.69
C MET A 190 -10.72 -4.00 0.61
N ARG A 191 -11.86 -3.40 0.97
CA ARG A 191 -12.85 -2.92 -0.02
C ARG A 191 -12.36 -1.69 -0.77
N ASP A 192 -11.75 -0.74 -0.05
CA ASP A 192 -11.23 0.50 -0.64
C ASP A 192 -10.22 0.19 -1.77
N ILE A 193 -9.34 -0.81 -1.57
CA ILE A 193 -8.33 -1.23 -2.56
C ILE A 193 -8.86 -2.23 -3.60
N GLY A 194 -10.10 -2.70 -3.47
CA GLY A 194 -10.75 -3.61 -4.42
C GLY A 194 -10.47 -5.10 -4.22
N VAL A 195 -9.98 -5.51 -3.06
CA VAL A 195 -9.84 -6.94 -2.70
C VAL A 195 -11.20 -7.56 -2.37
N LEU A 196 -12.05 -6.80 -1.67
CA LEU A 196 -13.43 -7.18 -1.34
C LEU A 196 -14.42 -6.36 -2.17
N GLU A 197 -15.29 -7.04 -2.92
CA GLU A 197 -16.21 -6.39 -3.87
C GLU A 197 -17.46 -5.77 -3.22
N SER A 198 -17.80 -6.16 -1.98
CA SER A 198 -19.02 -5.67 -1.31
C SER A 198 -18.89 -5.58 0.20
N GLN A 199 -19.88 -4.97 0.83
CA GLN A 199 -19.94 -4.82 2.29
C GLN A 199 -20.01 -6.16 3.02
N GLN A 200 -20.73 -7.13 2.45
CA GLN A 200 -20.95 -8.46 3.01
C GLN A 200 -19.87 -9.48 2.63
N ALA A 201 -19.04 -9.19 1.61
CA ALA A 201 -17.96 -10.06 1.21
C ALA A 201 -16.93 -10.19 2.35
N VAL A 202 -16.53 -11.44 2.62
CA VAL A 202 -15.42 -11.77 3.53
C VAL A 202 -14.30 -12.50 2.82
N VAL A 203 -14.57 -13.19 1.72
CA VAL A 203 -13.54 -13.77 0.85
C VAL A 203 -13.32 -12.82 -0.33
N GLY A 204 -12.06 -12.47 -0.57
CA GLY A 204 -11.63 -11.54 -1.62
C GLY A 204 -10.91 -12.21 -2.79
N ASN A 205 -10.53 -11.38 -3.75
CA ASN A 205 -9.65 -11.74 -4.86
C ASN A 205 -8.52 -10.71 -4.99
N PRO A 206 -7.38 -11.06 -5.63
CA PRO A 206 -6.39 -10.07 -6.00
C PRO A 206 -7.03 -8.89 -6.77
N PRO A 207 -6.80 -7.63 -6.37
CA PRO A 207 -7.42 -6.49 -7.01
C PRO A 207 -6.82 -6.26 -8.41
N SER A 208 -7.59 -5.67 -9.32
CA SER A 208 -7.02 -5.12 -10.55
C SER A 208 -6.24 -3.84 -10.22
N LEU A 209 -5.10 -3.65 -10.88
CA LEU A 209 -4.26 -2.45 -10.73
C LEU A 209 -4.41 -1.56 -11.96
N GLY A 210 -4.74 -0.29 -11.76
CA GLY A 210 -4.56 0.75 -12.76
C GLY A 210 -3.08 1.04 -13.02
N THR A 211 -2.77 1.86 -14.02
CA THR A 211 -1.39 2.21 -14.39
C THR A 211 -0.64 2.87 -13.24
N THR A 212 -1.20 3.91 -12.65
CA THR A 212 -0.56 4.67 -11.56
C THR A 212 -0.24 3.84 -10.32
N PRO A 213 -1.18 3.08 -9.72
CA PRO A 213 -0.85 2.21 -8.58
C PRO A 213 0.13 1.10 -8.94
N LEU A 214 0.11 0.59 -10.19
CA LEU A 214 1.13 -0.33 -10.68
C LEU A 214 2.53 0.33 -10.65
N LEU A 215 2.69 1.52 -11.23
CA LEU A 215 3.98 2.23 -11.23
C LEU A 215 4.48 2.54 -9.82
N VAL A 216 3.59 2.92 -8.90
CA VAL A 216 3.95 3.13 -7.48
C VAL A 216 4.43 1.83 -6.84
N ALA A 217 3.73 0.71 -7.07
CA ALA A 217 4.11 -0.59 -6.52
C ALA A 217 5.45 -1.10 -7.07
N MET A 218 5.73 -0.83 -8.35
CA MET A 218 7.00 -1.17 -9.00
C MET A 218 8.16 -0.36 -8.42
N GLY A 219 7.99 0.96 -8.31
CA GLY A 219 8.98 1.84 -7.67
C GLY A 219 9.23 1.42 -6.23
N TYR A 220 8.17 1.13 -5.47
CA TYR A 220 8.31 0.71 -4.07
C TYR A 220 9.10 -0.60 -3.96
N SER A 221 8.85 -1.53 -4.87
CA SER A 221 9.59 -2.81 -4.90
C SER A 221 11.06 -2.62 -5.23
N HIS A 222 11.35 -1.82 -6.26
CA HIS A 222 12.72 -1.58 -6.70
C HIS A 222 13.56 -0.84 -5.64
N GLU A 223 12.98 0.15 -4.96
CA GLU A 223 13.69 0.91 -3.92
C GLU A 223 13.92 0.10 -2.63
N GLU A 224 13.05 -0.85 -2.28
CA GLU A 224 13.23 -1.69 -1.07
C GLU A 224 14.24 -2.83 -1.30
N ASP A 225 14.13 -3.56 -2.42
CA ASP A 225 14.87 -4.82 -2.64
C ASP A 225 15.96 -4.71 -3.73
N GLY A 226 16.22 -3.50 -4.26
CA GLY A 226 17.37 -3.19 -5.12
C GLY A 226 17.44 -4.03 -6.40
N ASP A 227 18.43 -4.91 -6.51
CA ASP A 227 18.69 -5.73 -7.69
C ASP A 227 17.84 -7.02 -7.76
N ASP A 228 17.31 -7.50 -6.62
CA ASP A 228 16.60 -8.78 -6.51
C ASP A 228 15.07 -8.62 -6.46
N TRP A 229 14.58 -7.38 -6.56
CA TRP A 229 13.17 -7.03 -6.37
C TRP A 229 12.20 -7.74 -7.32
N VAL A 230 12.65 -8.13 -8.52
CA VAL A 230 11.84 -8.80 -9.53
C VAL A 230 11.36 -10.19 -9.04
N GLU A 231 12.13 -10.84 -8.18
CA GLU A 231 11.79 -12.15 -7.61
C GLU A 231 10.87 -12.05 -6.39
N SER A 232 10.78 -10.88 -5.76
CA SER A 232 9.94 -10.63 -4.59
C SER A 232 9.42 -9.20 -4.55
N PRO A 233 8.56 -8.78 -5.50
CA PRO A 233 8.14 -7.39 -5.63
C PRO A 233 7.20 -7.00 -4.47
N ILE A 234 7.74 -6.46 -3.38
CA ILE A 234 6.99 -6.20 -2.14
C ILE A 234 5.76 -5.31 -2.37
N GLY A 235 5.83 -4.34 -3.27
CA GLY A 235 4.69 -3.49 -3.63
C GLY A 235 3.56 -4.28 -4.30
N LEU A 236 3.87 -5.20 -5.21
CA LEU A 236 2.88 -6.07 -5.84
C LEU A 236 2.33 -7.11 -4.84
N GLN A 237 3.20 -7.65 -3.99
CA GLN A 237 2.81 -8.59 -2.94
C GLN A 237 1.87 -7.94 -1.92
N TYR A 238 2.15 -6.70 -1.47
CA TYR A 238 1.27 -5.96 -0.58
C TYR A 238 -0.09 -5.69 -1.23
N LEU A 239 -0.13 -5.45 -2.53
CA LEU A 239 -1.37 -5.38 -3.32
C LEU A 239 -1.93 -6.75 -3.71
N PHE A 240 -1.51 -7.82 -3.02
CA PHE A 240 -2.00 -9.19 -3.14
C PHE A 240 -1.93 -9.77 -4.56
N GLN A 241 -1.00 -9.29 -5.40
CA GLN A 241 -0.84 -9.80 -6.76
C GLN A 241 -0.13 -11.17 -6.73
N PRO A 242 -0.74 -12.22 -7.30
CA PRO A 242 -0.15 -13.55 -7.31
C PRO A 242 1.03 -13.64 -8.28
N ASN A 243 1.99 -14.51 -7.97
CA ASN A 243 3.26 -14.63 -8.69
C ASN A 243 3.08 -14.89 -10.19
N ASN A 244 2.07 -15.67 -10.56
CA ASN A 244 1.75 -15.99 -11.96
C ASN A 244 1.27 -14.79 -12.79
N ARG A 245 1.07 -13.62 -12.18
CA ARG A 245 0.70 -12.37 -12.86
C ARG A 245 1.84 -11.35 -12.92
N TRP A 246 2.96 -11.58 -12.25
CA TRP A 246 4.02 -10.56 -12.19
C TRP A 246 4.58 -10.24 -13.58
N ASP A 247 4.86 -11.25 -14.41
CA ASP A 247 5.30 -11.04 -15.80
C ASP A 247 4.31 -10.16 -16.60
N GLU A 248 2.99 -10.35 -16.45
CA GLU A 248 1.97 -9.49 -17.10
C GLU A 248 2.09 -8.03 -16.62
N LEU A 249 2.23 -7.84 -15.31
CA LEU A 249 2.33 -6.50 -14.70
C LEU A 249 3.63 -5.79 -15.06
N TYR A 250 4.74 -6.54 -15.16
CA TYR A 250 6.04 -6.05 -15.63
C TYR A 250 5.97 -5.55 -17.07
N ASN A 251 5.36 -6.33 -17.96
CA ASN A 251 5.15 -5.91 -19.34
C ASN A 251 4.29 -4.64 -19.43
N ARG A 252 3.20 -4.57 -18.65
CA ARG A 252 2.34 -3.38 -18.59
C ARG A 252 3.04 -2.13 -18.06
N ALA A 253 3.98 -2.28 -17.11
CA ALA A 253 4.78 -1.14 -16.65
C ALA A 253 5.71 -0.64 -17.76
N ALA A 254 6.32 -1.56 -18.53
CA ALA A 254 7.18 -1.21 -19.64
C ALA A 254 6.45 -0.52 -20.82
N GLU A 255 5.13 -0.68 -20.93
CA GLU A 255 4.30 0.02 -21.93
C GLU A 255 4.10 1.53 -21.62
N THR A 256 4.54 2.01 -20.45
CA THR A 256 4.30 3.40 -19.99
C THR A 256 5.47 4.36 -20.20
N ASP A 257 6.55 3.90 -20.83
CA ASP A 257 7.86 4.57 -20.94
C ASP A 257 8.56 4.90 -19.59
N ALA A 258 7.90 4.70 -18.44
CA ALA A 258 8.49 4.89 -17.12
C ALA A 258 9.43 3.74 -16.71
N TRP A 259 9.26 2.57 -17.33
CA TRP A 259 10.05 1.36 -17.10
C TRP A 259 10.50 0.77 -18.42
N GLU A 260 11.66 0.13 -18.43
CA GLU A 260 12.22 -0.50 -19.62
C GLU A 260 12.85 -1.86 -19.31
N PHE A 261 12.76 -2.76 -20.28
CA PHE A 261 13.54 -3.99 -20.28
C PHE A 261 14.89 -3.76 -20.94
N VAL A 262 15.97 -4.10 -20.24
CA VAL A 262 17.33 -3.97 -20.73
C VAL A 262 18.05 -5.31 -20.64
N GLU A 263 18.70 -5.71 -21.73
CA GLU A 263 19.53 -6.91 -21.75
C GLU A 263 20.89 -6.62 -21.09
N LEU A 264 21.15 -7.25 -19.96
CA LEU A 264 22.38 -7.10 -19.19
C LEU A 264 22.97 -8.48 -18.87
N HIS A 265 24.22 -8.71 -19.25
CA HIS A 265 24.95 -9.96 -19.00
C HIS A 265 24.22 -11.24 -19.49
N GLY A 266 23.47 -11.13 -20.59
CA GLY A 266 22.72 -12.26 -21.18
C GLY A 266 21.41 -12.59 -20.45
N GLY A 267 20.97 -11.76 -19.51
CA GLY A 267 19.64 -11.80 -18.90
C GLY A 267 18.87 -10.50 -19.17
N LEU A 268 17.56 -10.60 -19.32
CA LEU A 268 16.71 -9.41 -19.41
C LEU A 268 16.41 -8.91 -18.00
N LYS A 269 16.63 -7.62 -17.74
CA LYS A 269 16.32 -6.95 -16.47
C LYS A 269 15.29 -5.85 -16.70
N LEU A 270 14.31 -5.74 -15.81
CA LEU A 270 13.38 -4.63 -15.77
C LEU A 270 13.89 -3.56 -14.80
N ARG A 271 13.91 -2.30 -15.24
CA ARG A 271 14.37 -1.16 -14.43
C ARG A 271 13.59 0.12 -14.76
N PRO A 272 13.62 1.14 -13.90
CA PRO A 272 13.14 2.47 -14.27
C PRO A 272 13.90 3.01 -15.49
N ALA A 273 13.22 3.75 -16.36
CA ALA A 273 13.86 4.40 -17.52
C ALA A 273 14.80 5.54 -17.09
N ASP A 274 14.50 6.18 -15.97
CA ASP A 274 15.36 7.15 -15.28
C ASP A 274 15.39 6.82 -13.77
N GLU A 275 14.78 7.63 -12.90
CA GLU A 275 14.54 7.28 -11.49
C GLU A 275 13.15 6.66 -11.27
N SER A 276 12.97 5.88 -10.20
CA SER A 276 11.72 5.12 -9.89
C SER A 276 10.43 5.95 -9.94
N TYR A 277 10.53 7.24 -9.63
CA TYR A 277 9.41 8.18 -9.56
C TYR A 277 9.55 9.40 -10.49
N SER A 278 10.50 9.36 -11.43
CA SER A 278 10.72 10.42 -12.43
C SER A 278 9.50 10.69 -13.33
N TRP A 279 8.62 9.70 -13.47
CA TRP A 279 7.35 9.82 -14.22
C TRP A 279 6.32 10.73 -13.54
N ILE A 280 6.51 11.09 -12.26
CA ILE A 280 5.61 12.00 -11.55
C ILE A 280 5.87 13.42 -12.05
N ILE A 281 5.04 13.89 -12.98
CA ILE A 281 5.13 15.24 -13.51
C ILE A 281 4.66 16.23 -12.44
N GLN A 282 5.58 17.02 -11.89
CA GLN A 282 5.25 18.19 -11.09
C GLN A 282 4.87 19.32 -12.04
N GLU A 283 3.63 19.83 -11.96
CA GLU A 283 3.35 21.15 -12.55
C GLU A 283 4.23 22.18 -11.83
N GLU A 284 5.14 22.82 -12.57
CA GLU A 284 5.82 24.04 -12.13
C GLU A 284 4.73 25.12 -11.97
N GLU A 285 4.59 25.66 -10.77
CA GLU A 285 3.85 26.92 -10.61
C GLU A 285 4.70 27.99 -11.30
N ASP A 286 4.25 28.45 -12.47
CA ASP A 286 4.77 29.66 -13.12
C ASP A 286 4.61 30.84 -12.13
N ASP A 287 5.71 31.25 -11.48
CA ASP A 287 5.83 32.47 -10.67
C ASP A 287 5.70 33.76 -11.51
#